data_AF-A0A1G4WVM8-F1
#
_entry.id   AF-A0A1G4WVM8-F1
#
_cell.length_a   1.000
_cell.length_b   1.000
_cell.length_c   1.000
_cell.angle_alpha   90.00
_cell.angle_beta   90.00
_cell.angle_gamma   90.00
#
_symmetry.space_group_name_H-M   'P 1'
#
loop_
_entity.id
_entity.type
_entity.pdbx_description
1 polymer ?
#
loop_
_entity_poly.entity_id
_entity_poly.type
_entity_poly.pdbx_seq_one_letter_code
_entity_poly.pdbx_strand_id
1 'polypeptide(L)'
;MPRTLITTAIAAFAVATVLSPVAHADDAVNLPLTPDVRAELIQAGAVLTGRPASEFTGLREGQSYYAVDPETGIRWAAAALHTDGTHPEAAIQLQDQNSYMSFRQPGIPGATWIPTAIGFGPIPAGQAPCPIPENIRALWNWPAGKCYRPRS
;
A
#
# COMPACT_ATOMS: atom_id res chain seq x y z
N MET A 1 16.66 45.36 69.24
CA MET A 1 15.72 45.85 68.20
C MET A 1 16.24 45.38 66.84
N PRO A 2 15.40 44.82 65.95
CA PRO A 2 15.84 43.90 64.89
C PRO A 2 15.75 44.50 63.47
N ARG A 3 16.16 43.66 62.49
CA ARG A 3 15.67 43.56 61.09
C ARG A 3 16.30 44.56 60.07
N THR A 4 16.76 44.21 58.87
CA THR A 4 16.30 43.17 57.91
C THR A 4 17.41 42.90 56.87
N LEU A 5 17.70 41.64 56.56
CA LEU A 5 18.40 41.23 55.33
C LEU A 5 17.34 40.96 54.25
N ILE A 6 17.48 41.59 53.08
CA ILE A 6 16.61 41.40 51.91
C ILE A 6 17.13 40.19 51.14
N THR A 7 16.32 39.12 51.06
CA THR A 7 16.61 37.94 50.23
C THR A 7 15.66 37.97 49.03
N THR A 8 16.19 38.23 47.84
CA THR A 8 15.46 38.17 46.57
C THR A 8 15.29 36.71 46.16
N ALA A 9 14.07 36.20 46.20
CA ALA A 9 13.72 34.89 45.66
C ALA A 9 13.46 35.01 44.15
N ILE A 10 14.26 34.34 43.33
CA ILE A 10 14.02 34.17 41.90
C ILE A 10 13.02 33.02 41.75
N ALA A 11 11.78 33.33 41.34
CA ALA A 11 10.77 32.32 41.02
C ALA A 11 11.11 31.69 39.66
N ALA A 12 11.43 30.39 39.66
CA ALA A 12 11.57 29.61 38.44
C ALA A 12 10.18 29.24 37.90
N PHE A 13 9.81 29.80 36.75
CA PHE A 13 8.63 29.36 36.00
C PHE A 13 8.95 28.03 35.31
N ALA A 14 8.41 26.93 35.85
CA ALA A 14 8.41 25.65 35.14
C ALA A 14 7.38 25.74 34.00
N VAL A 15 7.86 25.83 32.76
CA VAL A 15 7.02 25.71 31.57
C VAL A 15 6.67 24.24 31.41
N ALA A 16 5.43 23.87 31.72
CA ALA A 16 4.91 22.54 31.43
C ALA A 16 4.70 22.42 29.92
N THR A 17 5.59 21.69 29.25
CA THR A 17 5.37 21.25 27.87
C THR A 17 4.27 20.19 27.88
N VAL A 18 3.04 20.59 27.53
CA VAL A 18 2.00 19.65 27.13
C VAL A 18 2.49 18.94 25.86
N LEU A 19 3.00 17.72 26.02
CA LEU A 19 3.18 16.79 24.92
C LEU A 19 1.78 16.47 24.40
N SER A 20 1.38 17.09 23.30
CA SER A 20 0.21 16.65 22.55
C SER A 20 0.34 15.16 22.30
N PRO A 21 -0.70 14.33 22.55
CA PRO A 21 -0.66 12.95 22.13
C PRO A 21 -0.40 12.94 20.62
N VAL A 22 0.60 12.17 20.20
CA VAL A 22 0.82 11.87 18.79
C VAL A 22 -0.51 11.30 18.30
N ALA A 23 -1.17 11.98 17.36
CA ALA A 23 -2.34 11.43 16.71
C ALA A 23 -1.89 10.10 16.10
N HIS A 24 -2.43 8.99 16.61
CA HIS A 24 -2.29 7.72 15.92
C HIS A 24 -2.92 7.93 14.55
N ALA A 25 -2.11 7.86 13.48
CA ALA A 25 -2.64 7.71 12.13
C ALA A 25 -3.65 6.56 12.17
N ASP A 26 -4.86 6.79 11.66
CA ASP A 26 -5.87 5.75 11.63
C ASP A 26 -5.30 4.50 10.94
N ASP A 27 -5.53 3.32 11.53
CA ASP A 27 -4.96 2.09 11.02
C ASP A 27 -5.54 1.77 9.64
N ALA A 28 -4.69 1.31 8.71
CA ALA A 28 -5.12 0.83 7.41
C ALA A 28 -6.20 -0.26 7.54
N VAL A 29 -7.21 -0.24 6.66
CA VAL A 29 -8.38 -1.12 6.76
C VAL A 29 -8.50 -2.00 5.52
N ASN A 30 -8.66 -3.32 5.73
CA ASN A 30 -8.95 -4.25 4.65
C ASN A 30 -10.36 -4.02 4.10
N LEU A 31 -10.48 -4.03 2.78
CA LEU A 31 -11.73 -3.86 2.07
C LEU A 31 -12.11 -5.15 1.33
N PRO A 32 -13.42 -5.42 1.18
CA PRO A 32 -13.87 -6.56 0.39
C PRO A 32 -13.51 -6.34 -1.09
N LEU A 33 -12.89 -7.35 -1.69
CA LEU A 33 -12.57 -7.35 -3.12
C LEU A 33 -13.78 -7.79 -3.93
N THR A 34 -14.70 -6.84 -4.18
CA THR A 34 -15.96 -7.05 -4.92
C THR A 34 -15.71 -7.42 -6.39
N PRO A 35 -16.69 -8.01 -7.09
CA PRO A 35 -16.57 -8.31 -8.52
C PRO A 35 -16.18 -7.09 -9.37
N ASP A 36 -16.74 -5.91 -9.07
CA ASP A 36 -16.43 -4.67 -9.80
C ASP A 36 -14.98 -4.26 -9.60
N VAL A 37 -14.49 -4.27 -8.34
CA VAL A 37 -13.09 -3.97 -8.06
C VAL A 37 -12.18 -5.00 -8.74
N ARG A 38 -12.54 -6.29 -8.76
CA ARG A 38 -11.77 -7.31 -9.49
C ARG A 38 -11.68 -7.00 -10.97
N ALA A 39 -12.79 -6.65 -11.61
CA ALA A 39 -12.83 -6.28 -13.02
C ALA A 39 -11.95 -5.04 -13.31
N GLU A 40 -12.02 -4.02 -12.45
CA GLU A 40 -11.18 -2.83 -12.54
C GLU A 40 -9.68 -3.15 -12.41
N LEU A 41 -9.30 -4.03 -11.47
CA LEU A 41 -7.91 -4.46 -11.30
C LEU A 41 -7.41 -5.29 -12.49
N ILE A 42 -8.25 -6.16 -13.06
CA ILE A 42 -7.91 -6.90 -14.28
C ILE A 42 -7.68 -5.92 -15.43
N GLN A 43 -8.57 -4.95 -15.61
CA GLN A 43 -8.42 -3.92 -16.64
C GLN A 43 -7.13 -3.11 -16.46
N ALA A 44 -6.83 -2.68 -15.23
CA ALA A 44 -5.60 -1.94 -14.93
C ALA A 44 -4.34 -2.78 -15.16
N GLY A 45 -4.35 -4.05 -14.74
CA GLY A 45 -3.23 -4.97 -14.97
C GLY A 45 -3.02 -5.24 -16.46
N ALA A 46 -4.11 -5.38 -17.22
CA ALA A 46 -4.06 -5.54 -18.67
C ALA A 46 -3.39 -4.35 -19.36
N VAL A 47 -3.73 -3.11 -18.96
CA VAL A 47 -3.05 -1.89 -19.43
C VAL A 47 -1.55 -1.94 -19.13
N LEU A 48 -1.14 -2.37 -17.94
CA LEU A 48 0.28 -2.49 -17.58
C LEU A 48 1.02 -3.50 -18.47
N THR A 49 0.36 -4.60 -18.85
CA THR A 49 0.93 -5.63 -19.74
C THR A 49 0.90 -5.25 -21.22
N GLY A 50 0.24 -4.15 -21.59
CA GLY A 50 0.01 -3.80 -23.00
C GLY A 50 -0.92 -4.78 -23.72
N ARG A 51 -1.75 -5.54 -22.98
CA ARG A 51 -2.66 -6.57 -23.52
C ARG A 51 -4.12 -6.21 -23.30
N PRO A 52 -5.06 -6.74 -24.10
CA PRO A 52 -6.49 -6.64 -23.82
C PRO A 52 -6.88 -7.37 -22.53
N ALA A 53 -7.81 -6.79 -21.75
CA ALA A 53 -8.31 -7.41 -20.52
C ALA A 53 -8.99 -8.77 -20.75
N SER A 54 -9.55 -8.99 -21.95
CA SER A 54 -10.19 -10.25 -22.35
C SER A 54 -9.22 -11.43 -22.44
N GLU A 55 -7.90 -11.19 -22.49
CA GLU A 55 -6.88 -12.25 -22.50
C GLU A 55 -6.55 -12.77 -21.09
N PHE A 56 -7.13 -12.17 -20.06
CA PHE A 56 -6.98 -12.57 -18.66
C PHE A 56 -8.30 -13.12 -18.12
N THR A 57 -8.23 -14.29 -17.50
CA THR A 57 -9.40 -15.00 -16.97
C THR A 57 -9.75 -14.61 -15.54
N GLY A 58 -8.90 -13.83 -14.88
CA GLY A 58 -9.18 -13.31 -13.55
C GLY A 58 -7.94 -12.90 -12.77
N LEU A 59 -8.11 -12.82 -11.45
CA LEU A 59 -7.02 -12.70 -10.49
C LEU A 59 -6.70 -14.08 -9.91
N ARG A 60 -5.42 -14.36 -9.64
CA ARG A 60 -5.02 -15.64 -9.03
C ARG A 60 -5.57 -15.76 -7.61
N GLU A 61 -6.17 -16.90 -7.32
CA GLU A 61 -6.78 -17.20 -6.03
C GLU A 61 -5.76 -17.13 -4.88
N GLY A 62 -6.17 -16.53 -3.75
CA GLY A 62 -5.30 -16.37 -2.58
C GLY A 62 -4.12 -15.43 -2.79
N GLN A 63 -4.10 -14.67 -3.90
CA GLN A 63 -3.03 -13.73 -4.24
C GLN A 63 -3.57 -12.34 -4.48
N SER A 64 -4.63 -11.92 -3.77
CA SER A 64 -5.22 -10.60 -3.92
C SER A 64 -5.47 -9.95 -2.57
N TYR A 65 -5.10 -8.68 -2.47
CA TYR A 65 -5.26 -7.84 -1.28
C TYR A 65 -5.90 -6.52 -1.70
N TYR A 66 -6.74 -5.95 -0.84
CA TYR A 66 -7.37 -4.66 -1.05
C TYR A 66 -7.60 -3.97 0.28
N ALA A 67 -7.15 -2.72 0.39
CA ALA A 67 -7.23 -1.93 1.60
C ALA A 67 -7.35 -0.44 1.28
N VAL A 68 -7.73 0.33 2.27
CA VAL A 68 -7.66 1.79 2.26
C VAL A 68 -6.73 2.25 3.36
N ASP A 69 -5.92 3.26 3.02
CA ASP A 69 -5.20 4.07 3.99
C ASP A 69 -6.13 5.23 4.41
N PRO A 70 -6.71 5.21 5.62
CA PRO A 70 -7.68 6.21 6.05
C PRO A 70 -7.08 7.62 6.20
N GLU A 71 -5.78 7.73 6.47
CA GLU A 71 -5.10 9.03 6.58
C GLU A 71 -5.10 9.77 5.24
N THR A 72 -4.84 9.06 4.15
CA THR A 72 -4.74 9.64 2.80
C THR A 72 -5.99 9.44 1.95
N GLY A 73 -6.89 8.56 2.36
CA GLY A 73 -8.00 8.05 1.56
C GLY A 73 -7.56 7.20 0.35
N ILE A 74 -6.26 6.94 0.18
CA ILE A 74 -5.75 6.18 -0.96
C ILE A 74 -6.10 4.71 -0.78
N ARG A 75 -6.67 4.14 -1.84
CA ARG A 75 -6.95 2.73 -1.96
C ARG A 75 -5.77 2.01 -2.55
N TRP A 76 -5.39 0.91 -1.93
CA TRP A 76 -4.28 0.07 -2.33
C TRP A 76 -4.77 -1.34 -2.58
N ALA A 77 -4.36 -1.92 -3.70
CA ALA A 77 -4.53 -3.34 -3.96
C ALA A 77 -3.22 -3.97 -4.40
N ALA A 78 -3.12 -5.28 -4.23
CA ALA A 78 -2.04 -6.07 -4.81
C ALA A 78 -2.63 -7.36 -5.35
N ALA A 79 -2.30 -7.74 -6.58
CA ALA A 79 -2.82 -8.94 -7.20
C ALA A 79 -1.90 -9.54 -8.26
N ALA A 80 -2.06 -10.84 -8.54
CA ALA A 80 -1.57 -11.48 -9.75
C ALA A 80 -2.73 -11.67 -10.74
N LEU A 81 -2.51 -11.33 -12.01
CA LEU A 81 -3.42 -11.71 -13.08
C LEU A 81 -3.26 -13.21 -13.43
N HIS A 82 -4.35 -13.80 -13.90
CA HIS A 82 -4.42 -15.17 -14.36
C HIS A 82 -4.78 -15.22 -15.85
N THR A 83 -4.19 -16.18 -16.55
CA THR A 83 -4.50 -16.53 -17.93
C THR A 83 -4.67 -18.05 -17.97
N ASP A 84 -5.55 -18.55 -18.84
CA ASP A 84 -5.77 -19.97 -19.08
C ASP A 84 -4.80 -20.56 -20.12
N GLY A 85 -3.88 -19.75 -20.64
CA GLY A 85 -2.88 -20.16 -21.62
C GLY A 85 -3.35 -20.14 -23.08
N THR A 86 -4.61 -19.79 -23.33
CA THR A 86 -5.12 -19.61 -24.71
C THR A 86 -4.45 -18.42 -25.43
N HIS A 87 -3.93 -17.46 -24.66
CA HIS A 87 -3.20 -16.30 -25.15
C HIS A 87 -1.74 -16.33 -24.66
N PRO A 88 -0.82 -16.99 -25.39
CA PRO A 88 0.57 -17.16 -24.94
C PRO A 88 1.29 -15.83 -24.74
N GLU A 89 0.99 -14.83 -25.55
CA GLU A 89 1.57 -13.48 -25.41
C GLU A 89 1.18 -12.81 -24.09
N ALA A 90 -0.04 -13.01 -23.59
CA ALA A 90 -0.44 -12.51 -22.28
C ALA A 90 0.34 -13.19 -21.15
N ALA A 91 0.59 -14.50 -21.27
CA ALA A 91 1.41 -15.24 -20.31
C ALA A 91 2.87 -14.75 -20.30
N ILE A 92 3.44 -14.46 -21.47
CA ILE A 92 4.80 -13.90 -21.60
C ILE A 92 4.86 -12.51 -20.96
N GLN A 93 3.94 -11.61 -21.30
CA GLN A 93 3.92 -10.27 -20.72
C GLN A 93 3.71 -10.28 -19.20
N LEU A 94 2.94 -11.22 -18.65
CA LEU A 94 2.86 -11.39 -17.20
C LEU A 94 4.20 -11.80 -16.57
N GLN A 95 4.99 -12.63 -17.24
CA GLN A 95 6.33 -12.96 -16.77
C GLN A 95 7.25 -11.74 -16.81
N ASP A 96 7.24 -10.99 -17.92
CA ASP A 96 8.06 -9.80 -18.11
C ASP A 96 7.70 -8.68 -17.10
N GLN A 97 6.44 -8.61 -16.69
CA GLN A 97 5.92 -7.67 -15.68
C GLN A 97 5.91 -8.25 -14.25
N ASN A 98 6.80 -9.20 -13.94
CA ASN A 98 7.03 -9.78 -12.60
C ASN A 98 5.86 -10.61 -12.01
N SER A 99 4.80 -10.85 -12.79
CA SER A 99 3.60 -11.64 -12.47
C SER A 99 2.78 -11.19 -11.26
N TYR A 100 3.20 -10.13 -10.57
CA TYR A 100 2.51 -9.56 -9.42
C TYR A 100 2.48 -8.03 -9.55
N MET A 101 1.41 -7.40 -9.11
CA MET A 101 1.18 -5.98 -9.36
C MET A 101 0.62 -5.33 -8.10
N SER A 102 1.04 -4.10 -7.83
CA SER A 102 0.36 -3.20 -6.89
C SER A 102 -0.46 -2.22 -7.68
N PHE A 103 -1.58 -1.81 -7.12
CA PHE A 103 -2.48 -0.83 -7.70
C PHE A 103 -2.75 0.24 -6.66
N ARG A 104 -2.63 1.50 -7.04
CA ARG A 104 -3.09 2.62 -6.21
C ARG A 104 -4.23 3.35 -6.91
N GLN A 105 -5.29 3.65 -6.17
CA GLN A 105 -6.39 4.48 -6.61
C GLN A 105 -6.49 5.66 -5.63
N PRO A 106 -6.25 6.90 -6.08
CA PRO A 106 -6.50 8.08 -5.28
C PRO A 106 -7.92 8.08 -4.70
N GLY A 107 -8.09 8.55 -3.47
CA GLY A 107 -9.38 8.58 -2.75
C GLY A 107 -10.43 9.55 -3.31
N ILE A 108 -10.30 9.99 -4.57
CA ILE A 108 -11.24 10.88 -5.24
C ILE A 108 -12.24 10.07 -6.08
N PRO A 109 -13.51 10.48 -6.15
CA PRO A 109 -14.51 9.83 -6.99
C PRO A 109 -14.06 9.74 -8.46
N GLY A 110 -14.22 8.56 -9.07
CA GLY A 110 -13.87 8.34 -10.48
C GLY A 110 -12.37 8.19 -10.76
N ALA A 111 -11.51 8.17 -9.73
CA ALA A 111 -10.09 7.90 -9.93
C ALA A 111 -9.86 6.51 -10.58
N THR A 112 -8.96 6.46 -11.55
CA THR A 112 -8.53 5.22 -12.16
C THR A 112 -7.43 4.55 -11.34
N TRP A 113 -7.39 3.22 -11.38
CA TRP A 113 -6.28 2.46 -10.80
C TRP A 113 -4.98 2.71 -11.56
N ILE A 114 -3.91 2.98 -10.82
CA ILE A 114 -2.56 3.12 -11.35
C ILE A 114 -1.79 1.84 -10.99
N PRO A 115 -1.55 0.94 -11.97
CA PRO A 115 -0.82 -0.30 -11.74
C PRO A 115 0.68 -0.03 -11.66
N THR A 116 1.40 -0.88 -10.94
CA THR A 116 2.86 -0.90 -10.89
C THR A 116 3.29 -2.35 -10.75
N ALA A 117 4.16 -2.82 -11.64
CA ALA A 117 4.74 -4.16 -11.54
C ALA A 117 5.53 -4.28 -10.22
N ILE A 118 5.24 -5.31 -9.44
CA ILE A 118 5.95 -5.65 -8.21
C ILE A 118 6.25 -7.15 -8.20
N GLY A 119 7.05 -7.65 -7.26
CA GLY A 119 7.37 -9.08 -7.22
C GLY A 119 8.63 -9.47 -8.01
N PHE A 120 8.59 -10.62 -8.68
CA PHE A 120 9.78 -11.35 -9.15
C PHE A 120 10.04 -11.14 -10.64
N GLY A 121 10.94 -10.22 -11.00
CA GLY A 121 11.58 -10.22 -12.33
C GLY A 121 12.98 -9.61 -12.28
N PRO A 122 13.45 -8.85 -13.31
CA PRO A 122 14.86 -8.46 -13.43
C PRO A 122 15.34 -7.56 -12.28
N ILE A 123 14.41 -6.91 -11.58
CA ILE A 123 14.64 -6.35 -10.25
C ILE A 123 14.21 -7.43 -9.25
N PRO A 124 15.15 -8.04 -8.50
CA PRO A 124 14.79 -9.02 -7.49
C PRO A 124 13.82 -8.42 -6.47
N ALA A 125 12.82 -9.20 -6.08
CA ALA A 125 11.76 -8.76 -5.21
C ALA A 125 12.32 -8.07 -3.94
N GLY A 126 12.03 -6.78 -3.78
CA GLY A 126 12.48 -5.95 -2.66
C GLY A 126 13.89 -5.37 -2.78
N GLN A 127 14.46 -5.24 -3.99
CA GLN A 127 15.60 -4.37 -4.26
C GLN A 127 15.20 -2.92 -4.59
N ALA A 128 14.02 -2.70 -5.17
CA ALA A 128 13.43 -1.37 -5.30
C ALA A 128 12.55 -1.05 -4.07
N PRO A 129 12.47 0.23 -3.64
CA PRO A 129 11.53 0.64 -2.61
C PRO A 129 10.11 0.19 -2.96
N CYS A 130 9.44 -0.45 -2.02
CA CYS A 130 8.07 -0.89 -2.25
C CYS A 130 7.15 0.33 -2.34
N PRO A 131 6.41 0.54 -3.45
CA PRO A 131 5.48 1.66 -3.56
C PRO A 131 4.31 1.58 -2.57
N ILE A 132 4.06 0.43 -1.96
CA ILE A 132 2.99 0.24 -0.98
C ILE A 132 3.46 0.77 0.39
N PRO A 133 2.69 1.69 1.03
CA PRO A 133 2.98 2.24 2.35
C PRO A 133 3.14 1.18 3.43
N GLU A 134 3.84 1.54 4.51
CA GLU A 134 4.16 0.62 5.58
C GLU A 134 2.94 0.10 6.33
N ASN A 135 1.98 0.97 6.65
CA ASN A 135 0.72 0.60 7.32
C ASN A 135 -0.06 -0.44 6.51
N ILE A 136 -0.16 -0.27 5.19
CA ILE A 136 -0.81 -1.22 4.28
C ILE A 136 -0.05 -2.55 4.20
N ARG A 137 1.29 -2.50 4.09
CA ARG A 137 2.12 -3.72 4.09
C ARG A 137 1.98 -4.50 5.39
N ALA A 138 1.99 -3.81 6.53
CA ALA A 138 1.83 -4.42 7.84
C ALA A 138 0.46 -5.11 7.96
N LEU A 139 -0.61 -4.45 7.50
CA LEU A 139 -1.96 -5.03 7.45
C LEU A 139 -2.02 -6.33 6.64
N TRP A 140 -1.28 -6.42 5.52
CA TRP A 140 -1.21 -7.62 4.68
C TRP A 140 -0.16 -8.63 5.15
N ASN A 141 0.51 -8.35 6.27
CA ASN A 141 1.60 -9.14 6.84
C ASN A 141 2.83 -9.27 5.92
N TRP A 142 3.10 -8.27 5.07
CA TRP A 142 4.25 -8.29 4.16
C TRP A 142 5.53 -7.84 4.88
N PRO A 143 6.71 -8.43 4.56
CA PRO A 143 7.95 -8.03 5.22
C PRO A 143 8.29 -6.55 5.02
N ALA A 144 8.91 -5.95 6.04
CA ALA A 144 9.29 -4.53 6.01
C ALA A 144 10.20 -4.20 4.80
N GLY A 145 9.84 -3.14 4.07
CA GLY A 145 10.56 -2.69 2.88
C GLY A 145 10.45 -3.63 1.67
N LYS A 146 9.66 -4.70 1.75
CA LYS A 146 9.51 -5.69 0.68
C LYS A 146 8.13 -5.59 0.03
N CYS A 147 8.11 -5.92 -1.26
CA CYS A 147 6.96 -5.76 -2.14
C CYS A 147 6.50 -7.12 -2.68
N TYR A 148 6.41 -8.10 -1.78
CA TYR A 148 5.96 -9.44 -2.10
C TYR A 148 5.19 -10.00 -0.90
N ARG A 149 4.20 -10.85 -1.22
CA ARG A 149 3.45 -11.60 -0.22
C ARG A 149 4.36 -12.55 0.57
N PRO A 150 4.08 -12.83 1.85
CA PRO A 150 4.75 -13.88 2.59
C PRO A 150 4.78 -15.20 1.82
N ARG A 151 5.87 -15.97 1.98
CA ARG A 151 5.85 -17.36 1.55
C ARG A 151 4.89 -18.11 2.47
N SER A 152 3.87 -18.73 1.89
CA SER A 152 3.06 -19.77 2.52
C SER A 152 3.90 -21.00 2.80
#